data_AF-A0A1Z8LR02-F1
#
_entry.id   AF-A0A1Z8LR02-F1
#
_cell.length_a   1.000
_cell.length_b   1.000
_cell.length_c   1.000
_cell.angle_alpha   90.00
_cell.angle_beta   90.00
_cell.angle_gamma   90.00
#
_symmetry.space_group_name_H-M   'P 1'
#
loop_
_entity.id
_entity.type
_entity.pdbx_description
1 polymer ?
#
loop_
_entity_poly.entity_id
_entity_poly.type
_entity_poly.pdbx_seq_one_letter_code
_entity_poly.pdbx_strand_id
1 'polypeptide(L)'
;MVARHCLTHNEFPHEMIKAAHLILSNDGAMAIANAYALNTVMNGGIDRTYHEHMYYYSVSSCSVLWELRGSEIVDATVGMVHGGSIIVVAKRIGRANKNNNLMIFEELEDIYLPDHSIKEFS
;
A
#
# COMPACT_ATOMS: atom_id res chain seq x y z
N MET A 1 7.78 11.82 -3.47
CA MET A 1 6.73 11.69 -4.51
C MET A 1 5.41 11.34 -3.82
N VAL A 2 4.27 11.87 -4.27
CA VAL A 2 2.95 11.58 -3.68
C VAL A 2 2.00 11.09 -4.78
N ALA A 3 1.42 9.91 -4.57
CA ALA A 3 0.37 9.34 -5.40
C ALA A 3 -0.89 9.14 -4.55
N ARG A 4 -2.01 9.76 -4.92
CA ARG A 4 -3.30 9.60 -4.21
C ARG A 4 -4.34 9.03 -5.15
N HIS A 5 -4.89 7.88 -4.80
CA HIS A 5 -5.99 7.17 -5.47
C HIS A 5 -5.76 6.87 -6.96
N CYS A 6 -4.54 7.01 -7.46
CA CYS A 6 -4.21 6.72 -8.86
C CYS A 6 -3.56 5.34 -9.05
N LEU A 7 -2.96 4.75 -8.01
CA LEU A 7 -2.36 3.41 -8.11
C LEU A 7 -3.44 2.33 -8.30
N THR A 8 -4.63 2.51 -7.71
CA THR A 8 -5.79 1.61 -7.86
C THR A 8 -6.38 1.54 -9.27
N HIS A 9 -6.07 2.52 -10.12
CA HIS A 9 -6.54 2.62 -11.51
C HIS A 9 -5.43 2.32 -12.54
N ASN A 10 -4.22 1.99 -12.09
CA ASN A 10 -3.10 1.71 -12.98
C ASN A 10 -3.07 0.21 -13.29
N GLU A 11 -3.11 -0.14 -14.58
CA GLU A 11 -2.98 -1.52 -15.06
C GLU A 11 -1.61 -2.13 -14.74
N PHE A 12 -0.58 -1.30 -14.55
CA PHE A 12 0.80 -1.70 -14.29
C PHE A 12 1.38 -0.97 -13.06
N PRO A 13 0.88 -1.25 -11.84
CA PRO A 13 1.31 -0.56 -10.62
C PRO A 13 2.82 -0.72 -10.35
N HIS A 14 3.41 -1.84 -10.76
CA HIS A 14 4.83 -2.12 -10.62
C HIS A 14 5.74 -1.16 -11.42
N GLU A 15 5.32 -0.73 -12.62
CA GLU A 15 6.11 0.19 -13.44
C GLU A 15 6.08 1.60 -12.84
N MET A 16 4.97 2.01 -12.23
CA MET A 16 4.89 3.29 -11.53
C MET A 16 5.80 3.31 -10.30
N ILE A 17 5.81 2.23 -9.52
CA ILE A 17 6.71 2.08 -8.36
C ILE A 17 8.18 2.10 -8.80
N LYS A 18 8.51 1.40 -9.90
CA LYS A 18 9.86 1.39 -10.47
C LYS A 18 10.30 2.78 -10.93
N ALA A 19 9.46 3.48 -11.67
CA ALA A 19 9.74 4.86 -12.11
C ALA A 19 9.93 5.79 -10.91
N ALA A 20 9.07 5.67 -9.90
CA ALA A 20 9.17 6.42 -8.66
C ALA A 20 10.51 6.20 -7.94
N HIS A 21 10.94 4.93 -7.85
CA HIS A 21 12.23 4.58 -7.25
C HIS A 21 13.41 5.22 -8.01
N LEU A 22 13.37 5.24 -9.35
CA LEU A 22 14.44 5.82 -10.17
C LEU A 22 14.59 7.33 -9.99
N ILE A 23 13.50 8.05 -9.77
CA ILE A 23 13.52 9.51 -9.58
C ILE A 23 13.67 9.95 -8.12
N LEU A 24 13.60 9.01 -7.17
CA LEU A 24 13.69 9.29 -5.74
C LEU A 24 15.15 9.50 -5.33
N SER A 25 15.43 10.61 -4.64
CA SER A 25 16.72 10.85 -3.99
C SER A 25 17.04 9.76 -2.96
N ASN A 26 18.32 9.64 -2.58
CA ASN A 26 18.76 8.59 -1.65
C ASN A 26 18.02 8.62 -0.30
N ASP A 27 17.66 9.80 0.18
CA ASP A 27 16.93 9.99 1.45
C ASP A 27 15.45 10.36 1.25
N GLY A 28 14.99 10.35 -0.01
CA GLY A 28 13.63 10.70 -0.37
C GLY A 28 12.62 9.67 0.13
N ALA A 29 11.35 10.11 0.19
CA ALA A 29 10.21 9.26 0.52
C ALA A 29 9.15 9.29 -0.59
N MET A 30 8.49 8.14 -0.75
CA MET A 30 7.32 7.96 -1.59
C MET A 30 6.13 7.66 -0.68
N ALA A 31 5.03 8.40 -0.86
CA ALA A 31 3.78 8.15 -0.18
C ALA A 31 2.69 7.77 -1.19
N ILE A 32 1.99 6.67 -0.91
CA ILE A 32 0.87 6.20 -1.71
C ILE A 32 -0.36 6.13 -0.81
N ALA A 33 -1.47 6.75 -1.24
CA ALA A 33 -2.75 6.70 -0.56
C ALA A 33 -3.78 5.97 -1.43
N ASN A 34 -4.25 4.81 -0.97
CA ASN A 34 -5.22 3.98 -1.69
C ASN A 34 -6.36 3.54 -0.77
N ALA A 35 -7.46 3.05 -1.36
CA ALA A 35 -8.51 2.38 -0.59
C ALA A 35 -7.93 1.20 0.18
N TYR A 36 -8.23 1.12 1.48
CA TYR A 36 -7.66 0.09 2.34
C TYR A 36 -8.46 -1.21 2.25
N ALA A 37 -7.79 -2.31 1.92
CA ALA A 37 -8.42 -3.62 1.77
C ALA A 37 -9.18 -4.04 3.04
N LEU A 38 -8.56 -3.90 4.21
CA LEU A 38 -9.18 -4.27 5.49
C LEU A 38 -10.46 -3.46 5.76
N ASN A 39 -10.45 -2.14 5.54
CA ASN A 39 -11.66 -1.33 5.69
C ASN A 39 -12.76 -1.71 4.71
N THR A 40 -12.40 -2.16 3.51
CA THR A 40 -13.37 -2.60 2.50
C THR A 40 -14.06 -3.89 2.97
N VAL A 41 -13.29 -4.85 3.49
CA VAL A 41 -13.82 -6.11 4.04
C VAL A 41 -14.68 -5.86 5.28
N MET A 42 -14.17 -5.09 6.25
CA MET A 42 -14.85 -4.88 7.54
C MET A 42 -16.14 -4.08 7.42
N ASN A 43 -16.22 -3.14 6.48
CA ASN A 43 -17.40 -2.28 6.32
C ASN A 43 -18.39 -2.80 5.27
N GLY A 44 -18.21 -4.02 4.76
CA GLY A 44 -19.08 -4.58 3.73
C GLY A 44 -19.09 -3.79 2.42
N GLY A 45 -17.98 -3.13 2.08
CA GLY A 45 -17.82 -2.24 0.92
C GLY A 45 -17.80 -2.94 -0.44
N ILE A 46 -18.50 -4.07 -0.57
CA ILE A 46 -18.62 -4.88 -1.78
C ILE A 46 -19.28 -4.08 -2.91
N ASP A 47 -20.11 -3.09 -2.56
CA ASP A 47 -20.71 -2.12 -3.49
C ASP A 47 -19.67 -1.25 -4.22
N ARG A 48 -18.44 -1.16 -3.69
CA ARG A 48 -17.33 -0.38 -4.27
C ARG A 48 -16.38 -1.20 -5.14
N THR A 49 -16.69 -2.46 -5.39
CA THR A 49 -15.99 -3.36 -6.32
C THR A 49 -16.63 -3.24 -7.71
N TYR A 50 -16.09 -2.33 -8.53
CA TYR A 50 -16.44 -2.15 -9.93
C TYR A 50 -15.18 -2.10 -10.79
N HIS A 51 -15.35 -2.18 -12.11
CA HIS A 51 -14.29 -2.41 -13.10
C HIS A 51 -13.17 -1.36 -13.12
N GLU A 52 -13.36 -0.19 -12.50
CA GLU A 52 -12.32 0.84 -12.37
C GLU A 52 -11.44 0.65 -11.10
N HIS A 53 -11.87 -0.14 -10.11
CA HIS A 53 -11.09 -0.47 -8.91
C HIS A 53 -10.52 -1.88 -9.02
N MET A 54 -9.45 -2.02 -9.80
CA MET A 54 -8.87 -3.32 -10.11
C MET A 54 -8.14 -3.94 -8.89
N TYR A 55 -7.71 -3.12 -7.93
CA TYR A 55 -6.94 -3.56 -6.75
C TYR A 55 -7.38 -2.88 -5.45
N TYR A 56 -7.43 -3.66 -4.37
CA TYR A 56 -7.48 -3.19 -2.99
C TYR A 56 -6.16 -3.51 -2.34
N TYR A 57 -5.47 -2.50 -1.82
CA TYR A 57 -4.14 -2.67 -1.27
C TYR A 57 -4.21 -2.80 0.25
N SER A 58 -3.55 -3.83 0.76
CA SER A 58 -3.15 -3.98 2.14
C SER A 58 -1.70 -3.48 2.32
N VAL A 59 -1.28 -3.23 3.55
CA VAL A 59 0.12 -2.91 3.87
C VAL A 59 1.05 -4.03 3.43
N SER A 60 0.69 -5.29 3.69
CA SER A 60 1.47 -6.46 3.26
C SER A 60 1.63 -6.52 1.75
N SER A 61 0.54 -6.32 0.98
CA SER A 61 0.61 -6.29 -0.48
C SER A 61 1.52 -5.17 -1.01
N CYS A 62 1.49 -3.99 -0.38
CA CYS A 62 2.37 -2.88 -0.72
C CYS A 62 3.84 -3.21 -0.40
N SER A 63 4.11 -3.92 0.70
CA SER A 63 5.49 -4.29 1.08
C SER A 63 6.13 -5.15 0.01
N VAL A 64 5.43 -6.19 -0.45
CA VAL A 64 5.90 -7.07 -1.53
C VAL A 64 6.22 -6.27 -2.80
N LEU A 65 5.32 -5.37 -3.21
CA LEU A 65 5.51 -4.55 -4.41
C LEU A 65 6.76 -3.66 -4.34
N TRP A 66 7.06 -3.13 -3.16
CA TRP A 66 8.17 -2.21 -2.95
C TRP A 66 9.51 -2.90 -2.74
N GLU A 67 9.52 -4.04 -2.06
CA GLU A 67 10.72 -4.84 -1.83
C GLU A 67 11.32 -5.33 -3.16
N LEU A 68 10.46 -5.75 -4.10
CA LEU A 68 10.84 -6.10 -5.48
C LEU A 68 11.53 -4.97 -6.27
N ARG A 69 11.53 -3.75 -5.73
CA ARG A 69 12.09 -2.54 -6.34
C ARG A 69 13.11 -1.83 -5.44
N GLY A 70 13.60 -2.50 -4.39
CA GLY A 70 14.67 -1.96 -3.54
C GLY A 70 14.20 -0.85 -2.57
N SER A 71 12.91 -0.87 -2.23
CA SER A 71 12.30 0.04 -1.27
C SER A 71 11.59 -0.74 -0.16
N GLU A 72 11.45 -0.14 1.01
CA GLU A 72 10.75 -0.72 2.16
C GLU A 72 9.71 0.27 2.69
N ILE A 73 8.61 -0.25 3.25
CA ILE A 73 7.64 0.54 4.00
C ILE A 73 8.26 0.90 5.34
N VAL A 74 8.17 2.18 5.69
CA VAL A 74 8.68 2.71 6.97
C VAL A 74 7.57 3.29 7.84
N ASP A 75 6.40 3.59 7.28
CA ASP A 75 5.25 4.09 8.03
C ASP A 75 3.94 3.80 7.30
N ALA A 76 2.85 3.71 8.06
CA ALA A 76 1.50 3.55 7.54
C ALA A 76 0.51 4.33 8.43
N THR A 77 -0.52 4.92 7.83
CA THR A 77 -1.58 5.64 8.57
C THR A 77 -2.90 5.62 7.81
N VAL A 78 -4.02 5.71 8.52
CA VAL A 78 -5.35 5.77 7.89
C VAL A 78 -5.75 7.21 7.64
N GLY A 79 -6.09 7.52 6.40
CA GLY A 79 -6.81 8.73 6.03
C GLY A 79 -8.32 8.52 6.10
N MET A 80 -9.05 9.52 6.64
CA MET A 80 -10.52 9.52 6.71
C MET A 80 -11.22 9.66 5.35
N VAL A 81 -10.46 9.84 4.25
CA VAL A 81 -11.01 10.06 2.91
C VAL A 81 -11.51 8.73 2.33
N HIS A 82 -12.70 8.74 1.70
CA HIS A 82 -13.36 7.58 1.08
C HIS A 82 -13.69 6.40 2.02
N GLY A 83 -13.97 6.65 3.31
CA GLY A 83 -14.40 5.60 4.24
C GLY A 83 -13.27 4.66 4.73
N GLY A 84 -12.02 5.07 4.53
CA GLY A 84 -10.84 4.31 4.92
C GLY A 84 -9.83 4.18 3.78
N SER A 85 -8.93 5.15 3.68
CA SER A 85 -7.75 5.01 2.83
C SER A 85 -6.54 4.69 3.69
N ILE A 86 -5.66 3.79 3.25
CA ILE A 86 -4.36 3.61 3.87
C ILE A 86 -3.35 4.48 3.12
N ILE A 87 -2.55 5.23 3.88
CA ILE A 87 -1.41 5.98 3.39
C ILE A 87 -0.18 5.23 3.85
N VAL A 88 0.58 4.72 2.90
CA VAL A 88 1.83 4.00 3.16
C VAL A 88 3.00 4.85 2.69
N VAL A 89 4.06 4.91 3.50
CA VAL A 89 5.28 5.65 3.21
C VAL A 89 6.42 4.65 3.02
N ALA A 90 7.04 4.71 1.85
CA ALA A 90 8.19 3.89 1.51
C ALA A 90 9.44 4.73 1.28
N LYS A 91 10.59 4.18 1.65
CA LYS A 91 11.92 4.73 1.40
C LYS A 91 12.82 3.66 0.80
N ARG A 92 14.02 4.03 0.35
CA ARG A 92 15.04 3.04 -0.04
C ARG A 92 15.41 2.18 1.17
N ILE A 93 15.69 0.90 0.93
CA ILE A 93 16.07 -0.05 1.98
C ILE A 93 17.28 0.48 2.77
N GLY A 94 17.20 0.40 4.11
CA GLY A 94 18.22 0.82 5.04
C GLY A 94 18.36 2.34 5.24
N ARG A 95 17.41 3.15 4.74
CA ARG A 95 17.46 4.63 4.82
C ARG A 95 16.51 5.25 5.85
N ALA A 96 15.77 4.43 6.59
CA ALA A 96 15.02 4.86 7.78
C ALA A 96 14.66 3.66 8.66
N ASN A 97 14.31 3.96 9.91
CA ASN A 97 13.71 2.99 10.81
C ASN A 97 12.20 2.89 10.53
N LYS A 98 11.65 1.69 10.71
CA LYS A 98 10.20 1.46 10.67
C LYS A 98 9.53 2.12 11.88
N ASN A 99 8.41 2.80 11.65
CA ASN A 99 7.57 3.41 12.68
C ASN A 99 6.67 2.34 13.32
N ASN A 100 6.36 2.47 14.60
CA ASN A 100 5.46 1.56 15.32
C ASN A 100 4.06 1.50 14.70
N ASN A 101 3.62 2.57 14.03
CA ASN A 101 2.34 2.57 13.33
C ASN A 101 2.28 1.44 12.29
N LEU A 102 3.39 1.15 11.60
CA LEU A 102 3.44 0.08 10.60
C LEU A 102 3.08 -1.28 11.22
N MET A 103 3.65 -1.58 12.39
CA MET A 103 3.41 -2.84 13.11
C MET A 103 1.93 -3.01 13.49
N ILE A 104 1.23 -1.93 13.84
CA ILE A 104 -0.19 -1.98 14.16
C ILE A 104 -1.01 -2.49 12.96
N PHE A 105 -0.68 -2.04 11.75
CA PHE A 105 -1.41 -2.47 10.54
C PHE A 105 -1.03 -3.88 10.12
N GLU A 106 0.24 -4.27 10.26
CA GLU A 106 0.69 -5.64 10.02
C GLU A 106 -0.06 -6.62 10.96
N GLU A 107 -0.14 -6.32 12.27
CA GLU A 107 -0.89 -7.14 13.24
C GLU A 107 -2.40 -7.21 12.94
N LEU A 108 -3.01 -6.09 12.51
CA LEU A 108 -4.41 -6.08 12.11
C LEU A 108 -4.65 -6.94 10.86
N GLU A 109 -3.75 -6.89 9.89
CA GLU A 109 -3.84 -7.72 8.68
C GLU A 109 -3.68 -9.20 9.00
N ASP A 110 -2.79 -9.58 9.90
CA ASP A 110 -2.65 -10.98 10.34
C ASP A 110 -3.93 -11.54 10.98
N ILE A 111 -4.66 -10.71 11.72
CA ILE A 111 -5.91 -11.12 12.38
C ILE A 111 -7.07 -11.22 11.39
N TYR A 112 -7.18 -10.25 10.47
CA TYR A 112 -8.40 -10.04 9.68
C TYR A 112 -8.25 -10.34 8.18
N LEU A 113 -7.03 -10.43 7.65
CA LEU A 113 -6.69 -10.74 6.25
C LEU A 113 -5.58 -11.81 6.17
N PRO A 114 -5.78 -13.04 6.68
CA PRO A 114 -4.72 -14.05 6.69
C PRO A 114 -4.39 -14.56 5.27
N ASP A 115 -3.20 -15.13 5.07
CA ASP A 115 -2.59 -15.50 3.76
C ASP A 115 -3.52 -16.14 2.70
N HIS A 116 -4.57 -16.85 3.11
CA HIS A 116 -5.57 -17.42 2.18
C HIS A 116 -6.46 -16.36 1.49
N SER A 117 -6.31 -15.08 1.83
CA SER A 117 -7.07 -13.95 1.29
C SER A 117 -6.26 -13.07 0.32
N ILE A 118 -4.97 -13.34 0.14
CA ILE A 118 -4.07 -12.57 -0.71
C ILE A 118 -3.76 -13.36 -1.99
N LYS A 119 -4.04 -12.77 -3.15
CA LYS A 119 -3.60 -13.33 -4.44
C LYS A 119 -2.16 -12.90 -4.67
N GLU A 120 -1.23 -13.85 -4.73
CA GLU A 120 0.17 -13.57 -5.03
C GLU A 120 0.31 -12.96 -6.43
N PHE A 121 0.97 -11.80 -6.51
CA PHE A 121 1.39 -11.22 -7.79
C PHE A 121 2.68 -11.93 -8.21
N SER A 122 2.57 -12.81 -9.20
CA SER A 122 3.69 -13.48 -9.88
C SER A 122 4.20 -12.66 -11.06
#